data_AF-A0AAP5I3R1-F1
#
_entry.id   AF-A0AAP5I3R1-F1
#
_cell.length_a   1.000
_cell.length_b   1.000
_cell.length_c   1.000
_cell.angle_alpha   90.00
_cell.angle_beta   90.00
_cell.angle_gamma   90.00
#
_symmetry.space_group_name_H-M   'P 1'
#
loop_
_entity.id
_entity.type
_entity.pdbx_description
1 polymer ?
#
loop_
_entity_poly.entity_id
_entity_poly.type
_entity_poly.pdbx_seq_one_letter_code
_entity_poly.pdbx_strand_id
1 'polypeptide(L)'
;MNHDLIKTKNGWECKVCVWQWISKPRTECPGVPRYDWGCYPSHLKTEIDLHKVNLKRKPSTQRSAIIFSMKRGEIDLFDVKDCEPDDPTLSPIYSWDSRGELKTIGELKKENLAPSEEIKPRGAAWVWDKDEEWGKWIPLYHPDDCKWQAKDNWITKTVLKKKYLLSDGWIKRIGEPDKLLKNLHYRNAAPTQLFSRQRVEQFLAENAEEYSKWLDRRDKYLAIFEVNKDKIFERRNLIKEQTIKCLRCASGCSTPQGFLCAIYPTGVKYMPCPDWVERK
;
A
#
# COMPACT_ATOMS: atom_id res chain seq x y z
N MET A 1 -23.11 -25.09 -40.63
CA MET A 1 -24.48 -25.49 -41.10
C MET A 1 -24.89 -24.62 -42.30
N ASN A 2 -25.75 -25.10 -43.20
CA ASN A 2 -26.22 -24.30 -44.34
C ASN A 2 -27.30 -23.29 -43.92
N HIS A 3 -27.30 -22.11 -44.55
CA HIS A 3 -28.35 -21.12 -44.35
C HIS A 3 -29.67 -21.57 -45.03
N ASP A 4 -30.80 -21.45 -44.33
CA ASP A 4 -32.14 -21.50 -44.94
C ASP A 4 -32.52 -20.09 -45.41
N LEU A 5 -32.37 -19.81 -46.70
CA LEU A 5 -32.43 -18.46 -47.28
C LEU A 5 -33.79 -18.16 -47.94
N ILE A 6 -34.38 -17.03 -47.58
CA ILE A 6 -35.51 -16.41 -48.29
C ILE A 6 -35.00 -15.20 -49.09
N LYS A 7 -35.48 -15.05 -50.33
CA LYS A 7 -35.25 -13.84 -51.12
C LYS A 7 -36.22 -12.73 -50.67
N THR A 8 -35.69 -11.57 -50.27
CA THR A 8 -36.45 -10.39 -49.88
C THR A 8 -36.32 -9.29 -50.95
N LYS A 9 -37.06 -8.18 -50.81
CA LYS A 9 -36.93 -7.01 -51.72
C LYS A 9 -35.52 -6.42 -51.72
N ASN A 10 -34.80 -6.56 -50.61
CA ASN A 10 -33.50 -5.93 -50.38
C ASN A 10 -32.32 -6.93 -50.46
N GLY A 11 -32.58 -8.19 -50.80
CA GLY A 11 -31.54 -9.22 -50.93
C GLY A 11 -31.98 -10.60 -50.47
N TRP A 12 -31.21 -11.19 -49.56
CA TRP A 12 -31.40 -12.52 -48.99
C TRP A 12 -31.43 -12.44 -47.48
N GLU A 13 -32.34 -13.16 -46.85
CA GLU A 13 -32.45 -13.26 -45.39
C GLU A 13 -32.42 -14.72 -44.98
N CYS A 14 -31.70 -15.06 -43.91
CA CYS A 14 -31.72 -16.41 -43.39
C CYS A 14 -32.81 -16.57 -42.32
N LYS A 15 -33.70 -17.57 -42.43
CA LYS A 15 -34.74 -17.85 -41.42
C LYS A 15 -34.18 -18.21 -40.04
N VAL A 16 -32.99 -18.78 -40.00
CA VAL A 16 -32.38 -19.30 -38.77
C VAL A 16 -31.63 -18.20 -38.03
N CYS A 17 -30.68 -17.54 -38.69
CA CYS A 17 -29.88 -16.49 -38.05
C CYS A 17 -30.41 -15.06 -38.23
N VAL A 18 -31.48 -14.88 -39.01
CA VAL A 18 -32.20 -13.61 -39.25
C VAL A 18 -31.35 -12.51 -39.90
N TRP A 19 -30.14 -12.84 -40.35
CA TRP A 19 -29.26 -11.89 -41.01
C TRP A 19 -29.69 -11.64 -42.45
N GLN A 20 -29.51 -10.39 -42.92
CA GLN A 20 -29.77 -9.96 -44.29
C GLN A 20 -28.49 -9.64 -45.08
N TRP A 21 -28.42 -10.10 -46.33
CA TRP A 21 -27.31 -9.85 -47.25
C TRP A 21 -27.83 -9.36 -48.60
N ILE A 22 -27.07 -8.48 -49.26
CA ILE A 22 -27.38 -8.03 -50.64
C ILE A 22 -27.24 -9.20 -51.63
N SER A 23 -26.25 -10.08 -51.40
CA SER A 23 -25.98 -11.27 -52.21
C SER A 23 -26.01 -12.54 -51.35
N LYS A 24 -26.10 -13.73 -51.97
CA LYS A 24 -26.12 -14.99 -51.21
C LYS A 24 -24.86 -15.10 -50.33
N PRO A 25 -25.00 -15.35 -49.02
CA PRO A 25 -23.85 -15.49 -48.13
C PRO A 25 -22.99 -16.69 -48.52
N ARG A 26 -21.68 -16.54 -48.36
CA ARG A 26 -20.69 -17.63 -48.48
C ARG A 26 -20.25 -18.17 -47.11
N THR A 27 -20.57 -17.44 -46.05
CA THR A 27 -20.27 -17.82 -44.66
C THR A 27 -21.18 -18.94 -44.19
N GLU A 28 -20.74 -19.69 -43.19
CA GLU A 28 -21.61 -20.68 -42.56
C GLU A 28 -22.69 -20.04 -41.68
N CYS A 29 -23.82 -20.72 -41.58
CA CYS A 29 -24.88 -20.33 -40.66
C CYS A 29 -24.46 -20.71 -39.22
N PRO A 30 -24.54 -19.77 -38.25
CA PRO A 30 -24.23 -20.05 -36.85
C PRO A 30 -25.26 -20.98 -36.19
N GLY A 31 -26.39 -21.25 -36.86
CA GLY A 31 -27.48 -22.09 -36.35
C GLY A 31 -28.41 -21.39 -35.35
N VAL A 32 -28.10 -20.15 -34.98
CA VAL A 32 -28.84 -19.34 -34.01
C VAL A 32 -29.01 -17.89 -34.50
N PRO A 33 -29.97 -17.11 -33.95
CA PRO A 33 -30.10 -15.69 -34.25
C PRO A 33 -28.79 -14.93 -34.09
N ARG A 34 -28.51 -14.02 -35.03
CA ARG A 34 -27.32 -13.16 -35.02
C ARG A 34 -27.77 -11.71 -34.86
N TYR A 35 -27.17 -11.02 -33.90
CA TYR A 35 -27.47 -9.62 -33.60
C TYR A 35 -26.26 -8.72 -33.85
N ASP A 36 -26.53 -7.45 -34.15
CA ASP A 36 -25.53 -6.39 -34.12
C ASP A 36 -25.19 -5.99 -32.68
N TRP A 37 -23.99 -5.43 -32.50
CA TRP A 37 -23.54 -4.96 -31.19
C TRP A 37 -24.50 -3.93 -30.59
N GLY A 38 -25.05 -4.21 -29.42
CA GLY A 38 -25.99 -3.34 -28.71
C GLY A 38 -27.46 -3.48 -29.14
N CYS A 39 -27.76 -4.33 -30.14
CA CYS A 39 -29.11 -4.53 -30.67
C CYS A 39 -29.75 -5.87 -30.25
N TYR A 40 -29.13 -6.60 -29.32
CA TYR A 40 -29.67 -7.86 -28.83
C TYR A 40 -30.66 -7.64 -27.67
N PRO A 41 -31.68 -8.51 -27.52
CA PRO A 41 -32.62 -8.44 -26.41
C PRO A 41 -31.97 -8.45 -25.02
N SER A 42 -32.58 -7.76 -24.06
CA SER A 42 -32.02 -7.59 -22.70
C SER A 42 -31.86 -8.89 -21.89
N HIS A 43 -32.61 -9.94 -22.23
CA HIS A 43 -32.53 -11.26 -21.62
C HIS A 43 -31.37 -12.11 -22.16
N LEU A 44 -30.73 -11.68 -23.24
CA LEU A 44 -29.53 -12.32 -23.79
C LEU A 44 -28.29 -11.60 -23.28
N LYS A 45 -27.33 -12.35 -22.75
CA LYS A 45 -26.12 -11.82 -22.14
C LYS A 45 -24.89 -12.55 -22.66
N THR A 46 -23.78 -11.82 -22.82
CA THR A 46 -22.46 -12.44 -23.03
C THR A 46 -21.99 -13.12 -21.73
N GLU A 47 -20.99 -13.99 -21.80
CA GLU A 47 -20.41 -14.58 -20.57
C GLU A 47 -19.94 -13.50 -19.57
N ILE A 48 -19.37 -12.41 -20.08
CA ILE A 48 -18.95 -11.27 -19.25
C ILE A 48 -20.17 -10.60 -18.60
N ASP A 49 -21.25 -10.39 -19.35
CA ASP A 49 -22.45 -9.75 -18.81
C ASP A 49 -23.24 -10.65 -17.86
N LEU A 50 -23.17 -11.98 -18.02
CA LEU A 50 -23.65 -12.93 -17.03
C LEU A 50 -22.83 -12.84 -15.75
N HIS A 51 -21.49 -12.85 -15.86
CA HIS A 51 -20.63 -12.72 -14.70
C HIS A 51 -20.84 -11.40 -13.97
N LYS A 52 -21.14 -10.28 -14.66
CA LYS A 52 -21.53 -8.98 -14.05
C LYS A 52 -22.78 -9.04 -13.18
N VAL A 53 -23.61 -10.08 -13.31
CA VAL A 53 -24.82 -10.27 -12.51
C VAL A 53 -24.76 -11.57 -11.70
N ASN A 54 -23.55 -12.10 -11.47
CA ASN A 54 -23.28 -13.35 -10.74
C ASN A 54 -24.02 -14.55 -11.32
N LEU A 55 -24.05 -14.64 -12.64
CA LEU A 55 -24.57 -15.79 -13.36
C LEU A 55 -23.46 -16.45 -14.16
N LYS A 56 -23.56 -17.76 -14.29
CA LYS A 56 -22.79 -18.58 -15.23
C LYS A 56 -23.74 -19.46 -16.03
N ARG A 57 -23.31 -19.85 -17.22
CA ARG A 57 -24.03 -20.85 -18.02
C ARG A 57 -23.92 -22.22 -17.36
N LYS A 58 -24.99 -23.01 -17.38
CA LYS A 58 -24.90 -24.43 -17.00
C LYS A 58 -24.04 -25.17 -18.03
N PRO A 59 -23.29 -26.22 -17.65
CA PRO A 59 -22.38 -26.92 -18.57
C PRO A 59 -23.02 -27.42 -19.88
N SER A 60 -24.31 -27.77 -19.85
CA SER A 60 -25.07 -28.27 -21.00
C SER A 60 -25.77 -27.17 -21.82
N THR A 61 -25.67 -25.91 -21.41
CA THR A 61 -26.38 -24.80 -22.06
C THR A 61 -25.75 -24.48 -23.41
N GLN A 62 -26.54 -24.58 -24.48
CA GLN A 62 -26.13 -24.11 -25.80
C GLN A 62 -26.32 -22.60 -25.89
N ARG A 63 -25.50 -21.94 -26.73
CA ARG A 63 -25.69 -20.53 -27.05
C ARG A 63 -27.08 -20.30 -27.64
N SER A 64 -27.75 -19.24 -27.20
CA SER A 64 -29.09 -18.88 -27.64
C SER A 64 -29.06 -17.94 -28.86
N ALA A 65 -27.97 -17.18 -29.00
CA ALA A 65 -27.71 -16.28 -30.12
C ALA A 65 -26.21 -15.99 -30.23
N ILE A 66 -25.82 -15.21 -31.24
CA ILE A 66 -24.48 -14.65 -31.35
C ILE A 66 -24.51 -13.16 -31.66
N ILE A 67 -23.46 -12.43 -31.26
CA ILE A 67 -23.14 -11.10 -31.75
C ILE A 67 -21.92 -11.22 -32.65
N PHE A 68 -21.88 -10.44 -33.73
CA PHE A 68 -20.67 -10.31 -34.52
C PHE A 68 -19.99 -8.96 -34.32
N SER A 69 -18.72 -9.01 -33.96
CA SER A 69 -17.84 -7.84 -33.84
C SER A 69 -16.69 -7.98 -34.83
N MET A 70 -16.44 -6.95 -35.63
CA MET A 70 -15.28 -6.93 -36.54
C MET A 70 -13.95 -7.12 -35.80
N LYS A 71 -13.87 -6.72 -34.52
CA LYS A 71 -12.64 -6.82 -33.72
C LYS A 71 -12.49 -8.15 -32.97
N ARG A 72 -13.61 -8.74 -32.53
CA ARG A 72 -13.62 -9.91 -31.61
C ARG A 72 -14.22 -11.17 -32.22
N GLY A 73 -14.67 -11.11 -33.47
CA GLY A 73 -15.34 -12.22 -34.14
C GLY A 73 -16.74 -12.45 -33.60
N GLU A 74 -17.14 -13.72 -33.56
CA GLU A 74 -18.41 -14.16 -32.99
C GLU A 74 -18.31 -14.23 -31.47
N ILE A 75 -19.29 -13.62 -30.79
CA ILE A 75 -19.43 -13.65 -29.34
C ILE A 75 -20.76 -14.33 -29.03
N ASP A 76 -20.70 -15.40 -28.26
CA ASP A 76 -21.89 -16.16 -27.88
C ASP A 76 -22.75 -15.37 -26.88
N LEU A 77 -24.07 -15.47 -27.06
CA LEU A 77 -25.08 -14.96 -26.17
C LEU A 77 -25.87 -16.10 -25.56
N PHE A 78 -26.16 -15.99 -24.27
CA PHE A 78 -26.92 -16.95 -23.50
C PHE A 78 -28.15 -16.29 -22.92
N ASP A 79 -29.26 -17.01 -22.90
CA ASP A 79 -30.47 -16.59 -22.22
C ASP A 79 -30.28 -16.67 -20.70
N VAL A 80 -30.58 -15.59 -20.00
CA VAL A 80 -30.48 -15.49 -18.53
C VAL A 80 -31.29 -16.60 -17.83
N LYS A 81 -32.40 -17.05 -18.42
CA LYS A 81 -33.24 -18.12 -17.84
C LYS A 81 -32.53 -19.49 -17.78
N ASP A 82 -31.54 -19.71 -18.65
CA ASP A 82 -30.80 -20.96 -18.77
C ASP A 82 -29.51 -20.95 -17.93
N CYS A 83 -29.26 -19.85 -17.22
CA CYS A 83 -28.09 -19.65 -16.38
C CYS A 83 -28.36 -20.00 -14.91
N GLU A 84 -27.30 -20.12 -14.12
CA GLU A 84 -27.36 -20.36 -12.67
C GLU A 84 -26.43 -19.39 -11.93
N PRO A 85 -26.65 -19.15 -10.63
CA PRO A 85 -25.76 -18.33 -9.83
C PRO A 85 -24.32 -18.85 -9.87
N ASP A 86 -23.35 -17.96 -10.09
CA ASP A 86 -21.94 -18.35 -10.14
C ASP A 86 -21.40 -18.61 -8.73
N ASP A 87 -21.54 -17.62 -7.85
CA ASP A 87 -21.23 -17.69 -6.42
C ASP A 87 -22.48 -17.40 -5.57
N PRO A 88 -23.12 -18.41 -4.97
CA PRO A 88 -24.32 -18.21 -4.16
C PRO A 88 -24.05 -17.46 -2.84
N THR A 89 -22.79 -17.29 -2.45
CA THR A 89 -22.41 -16.58 -1.22
C THR A 89 -22.25 -15.07 -1.44
N LEU A 90 -22.26 -14.63 -2.69
CA LEU A 90 -22.08 -13.22 -3.04
C LEU A 90 -23.24 -12.38 -2.49
N SER A 91 -22.90 -11.26 -1.87
CA SER A 91 -23.88 -10.28 -1.41
C SER A 91 -24.63 -9.65 -2.60
N PRO A 92 -25.77 -8.98 -2.35
CA PRO A 92 -26.54 -8.32 -3.41
C PRO A 92 -25.66 -7.46 -4.31
N ILE A 93 -25.84 -7.62 -5.62
CA ILE A 93 -25.05 -6.94 -6.63
C ILE A 93 -25.64 -5.58 -6.92
N TYR A 94 -24.80 -4.56 -6.90
CA TYR A 94 -25.15 -3.20 -7.28
C TYR A 94 -24.34 -2.78 -8.51
N SER A 95 -24.97 -2.01 -9.39
CA SER A 95 -24.20 -1.26 -10.38
C SER A 95 -23.39 -0.17 -9.68
N TRP A 96 -22.28 0.24 -10.28
CA TRP A 96 -21.41 1.25 -9.69
C TRP A 96 -22.15 2.57 -9.37
N ASP A 97 -23.06 2.97 -10.26
CA ASP A 97 -23.84 4.21 -10.13
C ASP A 97 -25.08 4.05 -9.23
N SER A 98 -25.49 2.81 -8.93
CA SER A 98 -26.70 2.51 -8.14
C SER A 98 -26.39 1.95 -6.74
N ARG A 99 -25.17 2.11 -6.23
CA ARG A 99 -24.74 1.55 -4.93
C ARG A 99 -25.20 2.36 -3.70
N GLY A 100 -25.84 3.52 -3.92
CA GLY A 100 -26.39 4.35 -2.85
C GLY A 100 -25.32 4.80 -1.85
N GLU A 101 -25.56 4.56 -0.56
CA GLU A 101 -24.66 4.92 0.54
C GLU A 101 -23.54 3.90 0.79
N LEU A 102 -23.54 2.79 0.05
CA LEU A 102 -22.54 1.75 0.22
C LEU A 102 -21.17 2.20 -0.33
N LYS A 103 -20.13 1.97 0.46
CA LYS A 103 -18.77 2.41 0.18
C LYS A 103 -17.82 1.22 0.04
N THR A 104 -16.81 1.39 -0.80
CA THR A 104 -15.68 0.48 -0.86
C THR A 104 -14.78 0.65 0.36
N ILE A 105 -13.93 -0.35 0.66
CA ILE A 105 -12.91 -0.25 1.72
C ILE A 105 -12.01 0.98 1.52
N GLY A 106 -11.68 1.31 0.26
CA GLY A 106 -10.86 2.48 -0.07
C GLY A 106 -11.54 3.81 0.25
N GLU A 107 -12.85 3.92 0.05
CA GLU A 107 -13.63 5.11 0.41
C GLU A 107 -13.81 5.22 1.93
N LEU A 108 -14.14 4.13 2.60
CA LEU A 108 -14.26 4.08 4.07
C LEU A 108 -12.95 4.49 4.75
N LYS A 109 -11.81 4.05 4.22
CA LYS A 109 -10.49 4.43 4.73
C LYS A 109 -10.22 5.94 4.67
N LYS A 110 -10.81 6.67 3.71
CA LYS A 110 -10.70 8.15 3.66
C LYS A 110 -11.47 8.82 4.80
N GLU A 111 -12.49 8.14 5.32
CA GLU A 111 -13.33 8.58 6.44
C GLU A 111 -12.88 8.02 7.78
N ASN A 112 -11.72 7.35 7.83
CA ASN A 112 -11.24 6.64 9.01
C ASN A 112 -12.22 5.57 9.49
N LEU A 113 -12.84 4.86 8.56
CA LEU A 113 -13.72 3.73 8.84
C LEU A 113 -13.09 2.45 8.30
N ALA A 114 -13.22 1.36 9.06
CA ALA A 114 -12.84 0.03 8.62
C ALA A 114 -13.89 -1.01 9.07
N PRO A 115 -14.32 -1.92 8.18
CA PRO A 115 -15.10 -3.07 8.59
C PRO A 115 -14.23 -4.02 9.42
N SER A 116 -14.78 -4.61 10.49
CA SER A 116 -14.11 -5.70 11.20
C SER A 116 -14.16 -7.00 10.39
N GLU A 117 -13.25 -7.94 10.67
CA GLU A 117 -13.14 -9.22 9.95
C GLU A 117 -14.44 -10.05 9.98
N GLU A 118 -15.27 -9.86 11.00
CA GLU A 118 -16.56 -10.55 11.17
C GLU A 118 -17.70 -9.94 10.34
N ILE A 119 -17.56 -8.71 9.84
CA ILE A 119 -18.64 -8.00 9.15
C ILE A 119 -18.67 -8.43 7.70
N LYS A 120 -19.80 -9.03 7.32
CA LYS A 120 -20.08 -9.37 5.92
C LYS A 120 -20.41 -8.11 5.10
N PRO A 121 -19.95 -8.01 3.85
CA PRO A 121 -20.34 -6.92 2.97
C PRO A 121 -21.86 -6.90 2.77
N ARG A 122 -22.45 -5.70 2.68
CA ARG A 122 -23.89 -5.54 2.38
C ARG A 122 -24.18 -5.62 0.88
N GLY A 123 -23.16 -5.51 0.06
CA GLY A 123 -23.27 -5.66 -1.38
C GLY A 123 -21.93 -5.89 -2.07
N ALA A 124 -22.00 -6.15 -3.36
CA ALA A 124 -20.83 -6.21 -4.24
C ALA A 124 -21.06 -5.35 -5.48
N ALA A 125 -20.02 -4.71 -5.98
CA ALA A 125 -20.05 -4.04 -7.28
C ALA A 125 -19.00 -4.63 -8.21
N TRP A 126 -19.37 -4.82 -9.47
CA TRP A 126 -18.45 -5.30 -10.49
C TRP A 126 -17.69 -4.11 -11.08
N VAL A 127 -16.37 -4.21 -11.14
CA VAL A 127 -15.50 -3.19 -11.72
C VAL A 127 -14.54 -3.83 -12.70
N TRP A 128 -14.38 -3.22 -13.87
CA TRP A 128 -13.42 -3.66 -14.87
C TRP A 128 -11.98 -3.34 -14.43
N ASP A 129 -11.14 -4.36 -14.30
CA ASP A 129 -9.71 -4.20 -14.10
C ASP A 129 -9.03 -4.16 -15.47
N LYS A 130 -8.36 -3.05 -15.77
CA LYS A 130 -7.67 -2.88 -17.06
C LYS A 130 -6.43 -3.77 -17.17
N ASP A 131 -5.77 -4.05 -16.06
CA ASP A 131 -4.50 -4.77 -16.06
C ASP A 131 -4.71 -6.27 -16.25
N GLU A 132 -5.82 -6.80 -15.74
CA GLU A 132 -6.18 -8.22 -15.88
C GLU A 132 -7.11 -8.50 -17.06
N GLU A 133 -7.54 -7.46 -17.78
CA GLU A 133 -8.57 -7.53 -18.84
C GLU A 133 -9.84 -8.30 -18.40
N TRP A 134 -10.11 -8.30 -17.10
CA TRP A 134 -11.21 -9.02 -16.46
C TRP A 134 -11.85 -8.15 -15.38
N GLY A 135 -13.11 -8.45 -15.05
CA GLY A 135 -13.82 -7.71 -14.00
C GLY A 135 -13.71 -8.36 -12.64
N LYS A 136 -13.54 -7.55 -11.60
CA LYS A 136 -13.47 -7.99 -10.20
C LYS A 136 -14.69 -7.52 -9.43
N TRP A 137 -15.13 -8.36 -8.50
CA TRP A 137 -16.12 -8.02 -7.51
C TRP A 137 -15.46 -7.26 -6.36
N ILE A 138 -15.92 -6.03 -6.12
CA ILE A 138 -15.47 -5.22 -5.00
C ILE A 138 -16.54 -5.27 -3.91
N PRO A 139 -16.18 -5.68 -2.68
CA PRO A 139 -17.12 -5.68 -1.57
C PRO A 139 -17.48 -4.25 -1.16
N LEU A 140 -18.76 -4.06 -0.85
CA LEU A 140 -19.34 -2.80 -0.42
C LEU A 140 -19.91 -2.92 1.00
N TYR A 141 -19.66 -1.90 1.81
CA TYR A 141 -20.07 -1.86 3.21
C TYR A 141 -20.83 -0.56 3.50
N HIS A 142 -21.72 -0.63 4.49
CA HIS A 142 -22.37 0.55 5.02
C HIS A 142 -21.46 1.23 6.06
N PRO A 143 -21.34 2.57 6.07
CA PRO A 143 -20.56 3.29 7.08
C PRO A 143 -20.94 2.93 8.52
N ASP A 144 -22.22 2.73 8.81
CA ASP A 144 -22.73 2.40 10.16
C ASP A 144 -22.26 1.04 10.69
N ASP A 145 -21.91 0.10 9.80
CA ASP A 145 -21.33 -1.17 10.23
C ASP A 145 -19.85 -1.02 10.58
N CYS A 146 -19.19 0.03 10.08
CA CYS A 146 -17.76 0.18 10.19
C CYS A 146 -17.38 0.85 11.51
N LYS A 147 -16.28 0.38 12.10
CA LYS A 147 -15.72 1.02 13.29
C LYS A 147 -14.81 2.16 12.86
N TRP A 148 -14.90 3.26 13.60
CA TRP A 148 -13.94 4.34 13.44
C TRP A 148 -12.54 3.84 13.79
N GLN A 149 -11.65 3.94 12.83
CA GLN A 149 -10.24 3.59 12.92
C GLN A 149 -9.45 4.74 12.31
N ALA A 150 -8.96 5.66 13.15
CA ALA A 150 -8.08 6.72 12.71
C ALA A 150 -6.93 6.14 11.89
N LYS A 151 -6.67 6.76 10.74
CA LYS A 151 -5.50 6.46 9.93
C LYS A 151 -4.26 6.62 10.79
N ASP A 152 -3.62 5.50 11.09
CA ASP A 152 -2.41 5.53 11.86
C ASP A 152 -1.29 6.18 11.03
N ASN A 153 -0.73 7.23 11.60
CA ASN A 153 0.35 7.97 10.97
C ASN A 153 1.66 7.34 11.42
N TRP A 154 2.23 6.49 10.59
CA TRP A 154 3.53 5.88 10.87
C TRP A 154 4.61 6.95 11.01
N ILE A 155 5.35 6.91 12.12
CA ILE A 155 6.44 7.84 12.41
C ILE A 155 7.77 7.09 12.51
N THR A 156 8.83 7.68 11.95
CA THR A 156 10.16 7.07 11.99
C THR A 156 10.84 7.30 13.34
N LYS A 157 11.86 6.48 13.65
CA LYS A 157 12.73 6.69 14.82
C LYS A 157 13.30 8.11 14.89
N THR A 158 13.65 8.71 13.76
CA THR A 158 14.16 10.09 13.70
C THR A 158 13.07 11.11 14.06
N VAL A 159 11.83 10.90 13.61
CA VAL A 159 10.70 11.76 13.98
C VAL A 159 10.37 11.64 15.46
N LEU A 160 10.46 10.44 16.06
CA LEU A 160 10.32 10.26 17.51
C LEU A 160 11.32 11.11 18.29
N LYS A 161 12.60 11.09 17.89
CA LYS A 161 13.65 11.88 18.54
C LYS A 161 13.45 13.40 18.36
N LYS A 162 12.97 13.84 17.20
CA LYS A 162 12.84 15.27 16.88
C LYS A 162 11.54 15.89 17.40
N LYS A 163 10.41 15.24 17.17
CA LYS A 163 9.07 15.76 17.46
C LYS A 163 8.63 15.46 18.88
N TYR A 164 8.86 14.22 19.33
CA TYR A 164 8.53 13.78 20.69
C TYR A 164 9.73 13.82 21.63
N LEU A 165 10.87 14.35 21.18
CA LEU A 165 12.06 14.54 22.01
C LEU A 165 12.56 13.26 22.71
N LEU A 166 12.20 12.07 22.23
CA LEU A 166 12.47 10.81 22.93
C LEU A 166 13.94 10.41 22.83
N SER A 167 14.52 9.95 23.95
CA SER A 167 15.84 9.32 23.95
C SER A 167 15.79 7.88 23.42
N ASP A 168 16.95 7.30 23.09
CA ASP A 168 17.01 5.87 22.72
C ASP A 168 16.52 4.95 23.84
N GLY A 169 16.67 5.34 25.11
CA GLY A 169 16.12 4.60 26.25
C GLY A 169 14.60 4.59 26.27
N TRP A 170 13.95 5.74 26.03
CA TRP A 170 12.49 5.84 25.91
C TRP A 170 11.97 5.06 24.69
N ILE A 171 12.66 5.15 23.55
CA ILE A 171 12.29 4.38 22.35
C ILE A 171 12.40 2.88 22.61
N LYS A 172 13.42 2.43 23.35
CA LYS A 172 13.55 1.02 23.76
C LYS A 172 12.40 0.57 24.66
N ARG A 173 11.86 1.44 25.51
CA ARG A 173 10.70 1.13 26.37
C ARG A 173 9.39 1.01 25.60
N ILE A 174 9.22 1.75 24.51
CA ILE A 174 8.09 1.59 23.58
C ILE A 174 8.10 0.19 22.95
N GLY A 175 9.29 -0.38 22.75
CA GLY A 175 9.49 -1.73 22.25
C GLY A 175 9.88 -1.77 20.77
N GLU A 176 9.59 -2.91 20.12
CA GLU A 176 9.94 -3.12 18.71
C GLU A 176 9.09 -2.26 17.76
N PRO A 177 9.66 -1.83 16.61
CA PRO A 177 8.93 -1.08 15.61
C PRO A 177 7.81 -1.93 15.01
N ASP A 178 6.67 -1.31 14.72
CA ASP A 178 5.50 -1.98 14.17
C ASP A 178 5.72 -2.41 12.71
N LYS A 179 6.56 -1.66 11.98
CA LYS A 179 6.94 -1.99 10.59
C LYS A 179 8.40 -1.69 10.33
N LEU A 180 9.02 -2.57 9.56
CA LEU A 180 10.36 -2.39 8.99
C LEU A 180 10.23 -2.21 7.48
N LEU A 181 10.63 -1.04 6.98
CA LEU A 181 10.70 -0.77 5.54
C LEU A 181 12.14 -0.79 5.05
N LYS A 182 12.35 -1.22 3.81
CA LYS A 182 13.66 -1.11 3.16
C LYS A 182 14.03 0.38 3.06
N ASN A 183 15.28 0.71 3.37
CA ASN A 183 15.76 2.08 3.26
C ASN A 183 15.84 2.49 1.78
N LEU A 184 15.07 3.52 1.40
CA LEU A 184 15.00 4.00 0.02
C LEU A 184 16.28 4.71 -0.44
N HIS A 185 17.03 5.31 0.49
CA HIS A 185 18.20 6.11 0.15
C HIS A 185 19.48 5.28 0.01
N TYR A 186 19.57 4.15 0.73
CA TYR A 186 20.79 3.35 0.77
C TYR A 186 20.45 1.86 0.81
N ARG A 187 20.85 1.12 -0.23
CA ARG A 187 20.56 -0.31 -0.37
C ARG A 187 21.09 -1.16 0.80
N ASN A 188 22.23 -0.78 1.37
CA ASN A 188 22.92 -1.51 2.43
C ASN A 188 22.75 -0.87 3.82
N ALA A 189 21.94 0.17 3.96
CA ALA A 189 21.68 0.77 5.27
C ALA A 189 20.66 -0.04 6.07
N ALA A 190 20.64 0.20 7.37
CA ALA A 190 19.63 -0.36 8.26
C ALA A 190 18.20 -0.02 7.77
N PRO A 191 17.24 -0.96 7.90
CA PRO A 191 15.84 -0.73 7.57
C PRO A 191 15.26 0.49 8.30
N THR A 192 14.32 1.18 7.65
CA THR A 192 13.57 2.27 8.26
C THR A 192 12.57 1.68 9.25
N GLN A 193 12.76 2.01 10.52
CA GLN A 193 11.88 1.62 11.62
C GLN A 193 10.70 2.58 11.70
N LEU A 194 9.49 2.05 11.58
CA LEU A 194 8.24 2.78 11.70
C LEU A 194 7.48 2.37 12.97
N PHE A 195 7.00 3.38 13.66
CA PHE A 195 6.21 3.25 14.87
C PHE A 195 4.81 3.81 14.62
N SER A 196 3.78 3.14 15.14
CA SER A 196 2.41 3.64 15.21
C SER A 196 2.39 4.93 16.03
N ARG A 197 1.81 6.00 15.48
CA ARG A 197 1.69 7.25 16.24
C ARG A 197 0.73 7.07 17.40
N GLN A 198 -0.37 6.34 17.18
CA GLN A 198 -1.35 6.06 18.22
C GLN A 198 -0.72 5.30 19.39
N ARG A 199 0.05 4.23 19.10
CA ARG A 199 0.76 3.46 20.14
C ARG A 199 1.74 4.32 20.93
N VAL A 200 2.48 5.19 20.24
CA VAL A 200 3.45 6.09 20.89
C VAL A 200 2.75 7.12 21.77
N GLU A 201 1.70 7.76 21.28
CA GLU A 201 0.93 8.75 22.04
C GLU A 201 0.23 8.11 23.24
N GLN A 202 -0.33 6.90 23.07
CA GLN A 202 -0.90 6.13 24.17
C GLN A 202 0.15 5.80 25.24
N PHE A 203 1.31 5.27 24.85
CA PHE A 203 2.40 4.99 25.78
C PHE A 203 2.86 6.24 26.53
N LEU A 204 2.95 7.40 25.86
CA LEU A 204 3.30 8.66 26.51
C LEU A 204 2.21 9.16 27.46
N ALA A 205 0.93 8.94 27.13
CA ALA A 205 -0.17 9.27 28.02
C ALA A 205 -0.16 8.40 29.29
N GLU A 206 0.09 7.10 29.14
CA GLU A 206 0.21 6.16 30.27
C GLU A 206 1.42 6.45 31.16
N ASN A 207 2.48 7.07 30.61
CA ASN A 207 3.72 7.41 31.33
C ASN A 207 3.90 8.93 31.51
N ALA A 208 2.81 9.72 31.49
CA ALA A 208 2.86 11.17 31.38
C ALA A 208 3.67 11.86 32.48
N GLU A 209 3.52 11.42 33.74
CA GLU A 209 4.25 12.01 34.88
C GLU A 209 5.75 11.77 34.80
N GLU A 210 6.17 10.54 34.48
CA GLU A 210 7.57 10.19 34.35
C GLU A 210 8.20 10.92 33.15
N TYR A 211 7.47 10.97 32.06
CA TYR A 211 7.89 11.67 30.84
C TYR A 211 8.05 13.17 31.08
N SER A 212 7.13 13.81 31.81
CA SER A 212 7.23 15.22 32.21
C SER A 212 8.47 15.48 33.07
N LYS A 213 8.70 14.69 34.12
CA LYS A 213 9.91 14.79 34.97
C LYS A 213 11.20 14.60 34.16
N TRP A 214 11.16 13.72 33.15
CA TRP A 214 12.29 13.49 32.27
C TRP A 214 12.57 14.70 31.36
N LEU A 215 11.52 15.34 30.81
CA LEU A 215 11.66 16.57 30.03
C LEU A 215 12.27 17.70 30.86
N ASP A 216 11.82 17.90 32.10
CA ASP A 216 12.38 18.92 33.00
C ASP A 216 13.88 18.71 33.25
N ARG A 217 14.29 17.45 33.46
CA ARG A 217 15.71 17.11 33.62
C ARG A 217 16.49 17.40 32.35
N ARG A 218 15.95 17.03 31.19
CA ARG A 218 16.57 17.28 29.89
C ARG A 218 16.78 18.77 29.65
N ASP A 219 15.79 19.61 29.94
CA ASP A 219 15.89 21.05 29.73
C ASP A 219 16.92 21.68 30.67
N LYS A 220 17.03 21.19 31.92
CA LYS A 220 18.13 21.56 32.82
C LYS A 220 19.51 21.19 32.24
N TYR A 221 19.66 19.99 31.68
CA TYR A 221 20.92 19.60 31.04
C TYR A 221 21.24 20.45 29.81
N LEU A 222 20.23 20.81 29.00
CA LEU A 222 20.41 21.69 27.85
C LEU A 222 20.83 23.10 28.28
N ALA A 223 20.22 23.65 29.33
CA ALA A 223 20.61 24.94 29.89
C ALA A 223 22.07 24.92 30.39
N ILE A 224 22.46 23.87 31.13
CA ILE A 224 23.84 23.68 31.58
C ILE A 224 24.80 23.54 30.39
N PHE A 225 24.40 22.79 29.36
CA PHE A 225 25.20 22.62 28.15
C PHE A 225 25.41 23.94 27.43
N GLU A 226 24.36 24.76 27.25
CA GLU A 226 24.46 26.02 26.51
C GLU A 226 25.37 27.03 27.24
N VAL A 227 25.30 27.10 28.57
CA VAL A 227 26.20 27.93 29.39
C VAL A 227 27.66 27.47 29.29
N ASN A 228 27.90 26.17 29.12
CA ASN A 228 29.24 25.59 29.07
C ASN A 228 29.74 25.31 27.64
N LYS A 229 28.94 25.65 26.63
CA LYS A 229 29.14 25.22 25.25
C LYS A 229 30.50 25.66 24.71
N ASP A 230 30.85 26.93 24.90
CA ASP A 230 32.10 27.49 24.41
C ASP A 230 33.30 26.83 25.08
N LYS A 231 33.27 26.65 26.41
CA LYS A 231 34.32 25.94 27.16
C LYS A 231 34.48 24.48 26.70
N ILE A 232 33.37 23.79 26.42
CA ILE A 232 33.40 22.42 25.89
C ILE A 232 34.02 22.39 24.49
N PHE A 233 33.68 23.35 23.62
CA PHE A 233 34.24 23.43 22.27
C PHE A 233 35.71 23.83 22.27
N GLU A 234 36.13 24.76 23.12
CA GLU A 234 37.53 25.13 23.32
C GLU A 234 38.36 23.92 23.77
N ARG A 235 37.91 23.20 24.81
CA ARG A 235 38.59 21.97 25.26
C ARG A 235 38.68 20.92 24.15
N ARG A 236 37.60 20.71 23.39
CA ARG A 236 37.59 19.77 22.25
C ARG A 236 38.55 20.20 21.13
N ASN A 237 38.61 21.50 20.81
CA ASN A 237 39.52 22.01 19.80
C ASN A 237 40.99 21.87 20.24
N LEU A 238 41.30 22.17 21.51
CA LEU A 238 42.62 21.93 22.09
C LEU A 238 43.03 20.44 21.99
N ILE A 239 42.14 19.51 22.35
CA ILE A 239 42.39 18.06 22.23
C ILE A 239 42.62 17.66 20.77
N LYS A 240 41.82 18.18 19.82
CA LYS A 240 42.01 17.93 18.39
C LYS A 240 43.35 18.45 17.89
N GLU A 241 43.71 19.69 18.23
CA GLU A 241 45.01 20.27 17.86
C GLU A 241 46.17 19.47 18.44
N GLN A 242 46.07 19.07 19.71
CA GLN A 242 47.06 18.24 20.36
C GLN A 242 47.18 16.88 19.66
N THR A 243 46.07 16.24 19.34
CA THR A 243 46.04 14.96 18.63
C THR A 243 46.69 15.08 17.25
N ILE A 244 46.40 16.15 16.49
CA ILE A 244 47.03 16.42 15.19
C ILE A 244 48.55 16.59 15.35
N LYS A 245 49.00 17.35 16.36
CA LYS A 245 50.42 17.57 16.63
C LYS A 245 51.13 16.27 17.04
N CYS A 246 50.50 15.47 17.90
CA CYS A 246 51.01 14.18 18.35
C CYS A 246 51.10 13.16 17.21
N LEU A 247 50.08 13.07 16.34
CA LEU A 247 50.07 12.16 15.18
C LEU A 247 51.09 12.56 14.10
N ARG A 248 51.45 13.84 14.00
CA ARG A 248 52.50 14.34 13.08
C ARG A 248 53.92 14.13 13.62
N CYS A 249 54.06 13.88 14.91
CA CYS A 249 55.36 13.62 15.51
C CYS A 249 55.72 12.15 15.28
N ALA A 250 56.80 11.90 14.53
CA ALA A 250 57.22 10.57 14.04
C ALA A 250 57.73 9.60 15.14
N SER A 251 57.28 9.74 16.38
CA SER A 251 57.76 9.00 17.55
C SER A 251 56.59 8.46 18.38
N GLY A 252 55.67 7.75 17.74
CA GLY A 252 54.67 6.93 18.42
C GLY A 252 55.08 5.46 18.40
N CYS A 253 55.14 4.83 19.57
CA CYS A 253 55.38 3.38 19.69
C CYS A 253 54.09 2.70 20.18
N SER A 254 53.54 1.80 19.37
CA SER A 254 52.44 0.93 19.81
C SER A 254 52.98 -0.15 20.75
N THR A 255 52.45 -0.24 21.96
CA THR A 255 52.77 -1.30 22.94
C THR A 255 51.56 -2.23 23.13
N PRO A 256 51.76 -3.45 23.68
CA PRO A 256 50.65 -4.39 23.94
C PRO A 256 49.56 -3.84 24.86
N GLN A 257 49.85 -2.81 25.66
CA GLN A 257 48.86 -2.14 26.53
C GLN A 257 48.27 -0.85 25.94
N GLY A 258 48.66 -0.43 24.73
CA GLY A 258 48.14 0.77 24.06
C GLY A 258 49.20 1.60 23.33
N PHE A 259 48.78 2.71 22.71
CA PHE A 259 49.67 3.63 22.00
C PHE A 259 50.40 4.57 22.97
N LEU A 260 51.73 4.50 23.01
CA LEU A 260 52.58 5.38 23.82
C LEU A 260 53.17 6.47 22.92
N CYS A 261 52.82 7.73 23.21
CA CYS A 261 53.50 8.88 22.62
C CYS A 261 54.93 8.91 23.20
N ALA A 262 55.96 8.73 22.38
CA ALA A 262 57.35 8.66 22.84
C ALA A 262 57.98 10.03 23.15
N ILE A 263 57.18 11.10 23.22
CA ILE A 263 57.63 12.41 23.73
C ILE A 263 57.01 12.65 25.11
N TYR A 264 57.73 12.18 26.13
CA TYR A 264 57.73 12.78 27.47
C TYR A 264 58.49 14.14 27.45
N PRO A 265 58.48 14.98 28.50
CA PRO A 265 57.37 15.68 29.16
C PRO A 265 57.53 17.22 29.11
N THR A 266 58.45 17.77 28.29
CA THR A 266 58.93 19.16 28.44
C THR A 266 59.04 19.92 27.12
N GLY A 267 58.15 19.66 26.16
CA GLY A 267 58.15 20.32 24.86
C GLY A 267 56.79 20.87 24.45
N VAL A 268 56.73 22.19 24.24
CA VAL A 268 55.61 23.02 23.75
C VAL A 268 54.62 23.51 24.82
N LYS A 269 55.03 24.58 25.53
CA LYS A 269 54.30 25.67 26.21
C LYS A 269 53.10 25.39 27.15
N TYR A 270 52.47 24.23 27.09
CA TYR A 270 51.40 23.79 27.97
C TYR A 270 51.62 22.31 28.30
N MET A 271 52.48 22.06 29.28
CA MET A 271 52.59 20.75 29.93
C MET A 271 52.63 20.89 31.46
N PRO A 272 52.08 19.89 32.19
CA PRO A 272 51.86 18.54 31.71
C PRO A 272 50.61 18.37 30.83
N CYS A 273 50.67 17.43 29.89
CA CYS A 273 49.55 17.01 29.05
C CYS A 273 48.32 16.79 29.94
N PRO A 274 47.16 17.43 29.69
CA PRO A 274 45.99 17.29 30.55
C PRO A 274 45.56 15.82 30.75
N ASP A 275 45.69 15.01 29.71
CA ASP A 275 45.37 13.57 29.73
C ASP A 275 46.36 12.74 30.59
N TRP A 276 47.58 13.24 30.80
CA TRP A 276 48.55 12.65 31.72
C TRP A 276 48.30 13.08 33.17
N VAL A 277 47.86 14.34 33.38
CA VAL A 277 47.49 14.85 34.71
C VAL A 277 46.27 14.14 35.26
N GLU A 278 45.24 13.87 34.44
CA GLU A 278 44.02 13.17 34.86
C GLU A 278 44.21 11.67 35.14
N ARG A 279 45.33 11.05 34.70
CA ARG A 279 45.64 9.63 34.92
C ARG A 279 46.53 9.36 36.14
N LYS A 280 47.00 10.40 36.83
CA LYS A 280 47.68 10.31 38.13
C LYS A 280 46.70 10.50 39.27
#